data_AF-A0A3D4MC97-F1
#
_entry.id   AF-A0A3D4MC97-F1
#
_cell.length_a   1.000
_cell.length_b   1.000
_cell.length_c   1.000
_cell.angle_alpha   90.00
_cell.angle_beta   90.00
_cell.angle_gamma   90.00
#
_symmetry.space_group_name_H-M   'P 1'
#
loop_
_entity.id
_entity.type
_entity.pdbx_description
1 polymer ?
#
loop_
_entity_poly.entity_id
_entity_poly.type
_entity_poly.pdbx_seq_one_letter_code
_entity_poly.pdbx_strand_id
1 'polypeptide(L)' 'EPIMEIVPVDDLLVVEARIKPSDIAFINVGQKAVVRLSSYDFSVYGSMEGKVTEVG' A
#
# COMPACT_ATOMS: atom_id res chain seq x y z
N GLU A 1 -16.77 -12.95 -20.72
CA GLU A 1 -15.86 -11.90 -20.22
C GLU A 1 -16.70 -10.78 -19.61
N PRO A 2 -16.29 -10.16 -18.50
CA PRO A 2 -17.05 -9.08 -17.88
C PRO A 2 -17.01 -7.83 -18.78
N ILE A 3 -18.16 -7.15 -18.89
CA ILE A 3 -18.38 -6.02 -19.81
C ILE A 3 -18.08 -4.68 -19.10
N MET A 4 -18.13 -4.64 -17.76
CA MET A 4 -17.95 -3.43 -16.95
C MET A 4 -17.65 -3.77 -15.49
N GLU A 5 -16.80 -2.97 -14.85
CA GLU A 5 -16.52 -2.99 -13.41
C GLU A 5 -16.77 -1.58 -12.86
N ILE A 6 -17.51 -1.48 -11.74
CA ILE A 6 -17.85 -0.22 -11.09
C ILE A 6 -16.99 -0.10 -9.84
N VAL A 7 -16.17 0.94 -9.78
CA VAL A 7 -15.31 1.24 -8.62
C VAL A 7 -15.94 2.36 -7.80
N PRO A 8 -16.07 2.22 -6.47
CA PRO A 8 -16.61 3.26 -5.60
C PRO A 8 -15.77 4.55 -5.65
N VAL A 9 -16.42 5.70 -5.45
CA VAL A 9 -15.75 7.02 -5.51
C VAL A 9 -14.85 7.27 -4.30
N ASP A 10 -15.12 6.59 -3.19
CA ASP A 10 -14.36 6.65 -1.93
C ASP A 10 -13.22 5.62 -1.92
N ASP A 11 -12.37 5.65 -2.95
CA ASP A 11 -11.24 4.74 -3.01
C ASP A 11 -10.18 5.14 -1.98
N LEU A 12 -10.09 4.34 -0.92
CA LEU A 12 -8.91 4.32 -0.07
C LEU A 12 -7.76 3.80 -0.92
N LEU A 13 -6.68 4.58 -1.02
CA LEU A 13 -5.48 4.11 -1.69
C LEU A 13 -4.88 2.95 -0.89
N VAL A 14 -4.99 1.74 -1.43
CA VAL A 14 -4.38 0.53 -0.86
C VAL A 14 -3.06 0.26 -1.57
N VAL A 15 -2.02 -0.02 -0.78
CA VAL A 15 -0.71 -0.42 -1.27
C VAL A 15 -0.46 -1.85 -0.85
N GLU A 16 -0.35 -2.76 -1.81
CA GLU A 16 0.07 -4.14 -1.56
C GLU A 16 1.59 -4.25 -1.67
N ALA A 17 2.20 -4.88 -0.67
CA ALA A 17 3.64 -5.11 -0.63
C ALA A 17 3.94 -6.59 -0.37
N ARG A 18 4.94 -7.12 -1.07
CA ARG A 18 5.45 -8.48 -0.83
C ARG A 18 6.65 -8.43 0.08
N ILE A 19 6.62 -9.26 1.10
CA ILE A 19 7.63 -9.30 2.15
C ILE A 19 8.17 -10.72 2.24
N LYS A 20 9.45 -10.85 2.58
CA LYS A 20 10.07 -12.16 2.76
C LYS A 20 9.42 -12.85 3.97
N PRO A 21 9.15 -14.16 3.91
CA PRO A 21 8.60 -14.90 5.06
C PRO A 21 9.45 -14.80 6.34
N SER A 22 10.77 -14.55 6.23
CA SER A 22 11.64 -14.31 7.38
C SER A 22 11.32 -13.03 8.14
N ASP A 23 10.74 -12.04 7.45
CA ASP A 23 10.59 -10.67 7.95
C ASP A 23 9.14 -10.38 8.38
N ILE A 24 8.18 -11.22 7.94
CA ILE A 24 6.74 -11.04 8.23
C ILE A 24 6.43 -11.08 9.74
N ALA A 25 7.21 -11.82 10.53
CA ALA A 25 7.01 -11.95 11.98
C ALA A 25 7.18 -10.63 12.75
N PHE A 26 7.81 -9.62 12.15
CA PHE A 26 8.01 -8.31 12.76
C PHE A 26 6.93 -7.28 12.36
N ILE A 27 5.98 -7.69 11.52
CA ILE A 27 4.96 -6.82 10.96
C ILE A 27 3.63 -7.10 11.63
N ASN A 28 2.96 -6.02 12.04
CA ASN A 28 1.71 -6.08 12.78
C ASN A 28 0.71 -5.09 12.19
N VAL A 29 -0.55 -5.51 12.19
CA VAL A 29 -1.66 -4.62 11.86
C VAL A 29 -1.59 -3.39 12.76
N GLY A 30 -1.63 -2.23 12.12
CA GLY A 30 -1.61 -0.94 12.75
C GLY A 30 -0.26 -0.26 12.88
N GLN A 31 0.82 -0.89 12.43
CA GLN A 31 2.12 -0.24 12.34
C GLN A 31 2.12 0.91 11.32
N LYS A 32 2.87 1.97 11.62
CA LYS A 32 3.09 3.09 10.68
C LYS A 32 3.90 2.59 9.49
N ALA A 33 3.42 2.89 8.29
CA ALA A 33 4.07 2.61 7.03
C ALA A 33 4.42 3.93 6.32
N VAL A 34 5.54 3.93 5.59
CA VAL A 34 5.95 5.05 4.74
C VAL A 34 6.23 4.49 3.35
N VAL A 35 5.42 4.89 2.38
CA VAL A 35 5.52 4.42 0.99
C VAL A 35 6.20 5.49 0.15
N ARG A 36 7.17 5.08 -0.67
CA ARG A 36 7.89 5.95 -1.61
C ARG A 36 7.73 5.37 -3.01
N LEU A 37 7.25 6.17 -3.95
CA LEU A 37 7.10 5.77 -5.34
C LEU A 37 8.41 6.00 -6.09
N SER A 38 8.86 5.02 -6.87
CA SER A 38 10.07 5.12 -7.68
C SER A 38 9.84 5.72 -9.07
N SER A 39 8.58 5.82 -9.51
CA SER A 39 8.22 6.06 -10.92
C SER A 39 8.09 7.53 -11.33
N TYR A 40 8.15 8.47 -10.40
CA TYR A 40 8.21 9.91 -10.67
C TYR A 40 9.11 10.54 -9.60
N ASP A 41 9.86 11.59 -9.95
CA ASP A 41 10.83 12.22 -9.04
C ASP A 41 10.22 12.41 -7.63
N PHE A 42 10.83 11.78 -6.64
CA PHE A 42 10.36 11.80 -5.24
C PHE A 42 10.29 13.23 -4.69
N SER A 43 11.01 14.17 -5.30
CA SER A 43 10.97 15.60 -4.98
C SER A 43 9.61 16.25 -5.28
N VAL A 44 8.81 15.65 -6.17
CA VAL A 44 7.52 16.19 -6.62
C VAL A 44 6.35 15.67 -5.76
N TYR A 45 6.35 14.40 -5.39
CA TYR A 45 5.21 13.76 -4.70
C TYR A 45 5.50 13.34 -3.25
N GLY A 46 6.77 13.29 -2.82
CA GLY A 46 7.15 12.95 -1.45
C GLY A 46 6.89 11.49 -1.08
N SER A 47 6.73 11.24 0.23
CA SER A 47 6.35 9.93 0.78
C SER A 47 4.91 9.94 1.27
N MET A 48 4.21 8.84 1.05
CA MET A 48 2.86 8.63 1.57
C MET A 48 2.94 7.97 2.94
N GLU A 49 2.33 8.58 3.95
CA GLU A 49 2.16 7.92 5.25
C GLU A 49 0.93 7.01 5.20
N GLY A 50 1.05 5.84 5.83
CA GLY A 50 -0.02 4.87 5.91
C GLY A 50 0.07 4.04 7.18
N LYS A 51 -0.85 3.08 7.29
CA LYS A 51 -0.93 2.15 8.40
C LYS A 51 -1.17 0.75 7.83
N VAL A 52 -0.49 -0.26 8.37
CA VAL A 52 -0.71 -1.65 7.95
C VAL A 52 -2.13 -2.04 8.32
N THR A 53 -2.95 -2.40 7.33
CA THR A 53 -4.34 -2.79 7.53
C THR A 53 -4.51 -4.30 7.65
N GLU A 54 -3.65 -5.07 6.98
CA GLU A 54 -3.71 -6.53 6.92
C GLU A 54 -2.30 -7.15 6.77
N VAL A 55 -2.12 -8.35 7.30
CA VAL A 55 -0.92 -9.19 7.14
C VAL A 55 -1.40 -10.63 6.91
N GLY A 56 -1.03 -11.26 5.79
CA GLY A 56 -1.49 -12.58 5.38
C GLY A 56 -0.46 -13.36 4.58
#